data_AF-A0A1W9X6I0-F1
#
_entry.id   AF-A0A1W9X6I0-F1
#
_cell.length_a   1.000
_cell.length_b   1.000
_cell.length_c   1.000
_cell.angle_alpha   90.00
_cell.angle_beta   90.00
_cell.angle_gamma   90.00
#
_symmetry.space_group_name_H-M   'P 1'
#
loop_
_entity.id
_entity.type
_entity.pdbx_description
1 polymer ?
#
loop_
_entity_poly.entity_id
_entity_poly.type
_entity_poly.pdbx_seq_one_letter_code
_entity_poly.pdbx_strand_id
1 'polypeptide(L)'
;MQNKSGKKFWMIVFLSLMLVCAVPVCALADDVDGDGYDDTVDCDDNDADVNPGEAEVCGNGKDDDCAGGDLSCDDVDNDGDGKTENEGDCD
;
A
#
# COMPACT_ATOMS: atom_id res chain seq x y z
N MET A 1 -36.16 -0.47 -51.32
CA MET A 1 -35.15 -1.56 -51.42
C MET A 1 -33.90 -1.12 -50.68
N GLN A 2 -33.61 -1.66 -49.49
CA GLN A 2 -32.31 -1.48 -48.83
C GLN A 2 -31.72 -2.86 -48.50
N ASN A 3 -30.58 -3.13 -49.11
CA ASN A 3 -29.79 -4.35 -49.00
C ASN A 3 -29.37 -4.60 -47.54
N LYS A 4 -29.77 -5.75 -46.97
CA LYS A 4 -29.17 -6.32 -45.75
C LYS A 4 -28.94 -7.81 -45.95
N SER A 5 -27.94 -8.14 -46.78
CA SER A 5 -27.35 -9.48 -46.79
C SER A 5 -26.39 -9.60 -45.59
N GLY A 6 -26.39 -10.74 -44.90
CA GLY A 6 -25.30 -11.09 -43.96
C GLY A 6 -25.64 -11.20 -42.47
N LYS A 7 -26.93 -11.19 -42.07
CA LYS A 7 -27.29 -11.73 -40.75
C LYS A 7 -27.04 -13.24 -40.79
N LYS A 8 -26.34 -13.77 -39.76
CA LYS A 8 -26.22 -15.20 -39.38
C LYS A 8 -24.98 -15.95 -39.93
N PHE A 9 -23.77 -15.69 -39.42
CA PHE A 9 -22.74 -16.76 -39.34
C PHE A 9 -21.57 -16.51 -38.36
N TRP A 10 -21.37 -15.30 -37.82
CA TRP A 10 -20.31 -15.06 -36.81
C TRP A 10 -20.76 -15.46 -35.40
N MET A 11 -21.17 -16.72 -35.30
CA MET A 11 -21.49 -17.46 -34.08
C MET A 11 -20.19 -18.02 -33.50
N ILE A 12 -19.33 -17.14 -33.00
CA ILE A 12 -18.08 -17.47 -32.32
C ILE A 12 -17.86 -16.30 -31.33
N VAL A 13 -18.23 -16.31 -30.06
CA VAL A 13 -18.07 -17.37 -29.05
C VAL A 13 -16.62 -17.89 -28.98
N PHE A 14 -15.64 -16.99 -29.10
CA PHE A 14 -14.29 -17.12 -28.52
C PHE A 14 -14.01 -15.80 -27.82
N LEU A 15 -14.25 -15.71 -26.51
CA LEU A 15 -13.22 -16.02 -25.51
C LEU A 15 -12.08 -15.00 -25.52
N SER A 16 -12.42 -13.73 -25.34
CA SER A 16 -11.61 -12.81 -24.57
C SER A 16 -12.60 -11.84 -23.92
N LEU A 17 -13.18 -12.12 -22.76
CA LEU A 17 -12.50 -12.05 -21.46
C LEU A 17 -11.16 -11.28 -21.48
N MET A 18 -11.07 -10.22 -22.28
CA MET A 18 -10.20 -9.10 -21.97
C MET A 18 -10.96 -8.35 -20.90
N LEU A 19 -10.75 -8.87 -19.69
CA LEU A 19 -11.00 -8.27 -18.41
C LEU A 19 -10.51 -6.82 -18.45
N VAL A 20 -11.39 -5.92 -18.85
CA VAL A 20 -11.18 -4.51 -18.73
C VAL A 20 -11.54 -4.14 -17.30
N CYS A 21 -10.53 -3.94 -16.47
CA CYS A 21 -10.54 -2.84 -15.52
C CYS A 21 -10.58 -1.53 -16.35
N ALA A 22 -11.76 -1.17 -16.90
CA ALA A 22 -11.98 0.05 -17.70
C ALA A 22 -12.75 1.12 -16.92
N VAL A 23 -12.31 1.42 -15.71
CA VAL A 23 -12.57 2.71 -15.07
C VAL A 23 -11.23 3.41 -14.87
N PRO A 24 -10.92 4.45 -15.67
CA PRO A 24 -9.68 5.20 -15.52
C PRO A 24 -9.90 6.37 -14.56
N VAL A 25 -10.25 6.09 -13.30
CA VAL A 25 -10.11 7.01 -12.13
C VAL A 25 -10.52 6.27 -10.84
N CYS A 26 -9.59 5.50 -10.29
CA CYS A 26 -9.50 5.20 -8.86
C CYS A 26 -8.02 5.17 -8.44
N ALA A 27 -7.22 6.05 -9.04
CA ALA A 27 -5.78 6.21 -8.81
C ALA A 27 -5.46 7.72 -8.84
N LEU A 28 -6.05 8.45 -7.89
CA LEU A 28 -5.51 9.74 -7.44
C LEU A 28 -4.87 9.61 -6.05
N ALA A 29 -4.90 8.40 -5.50
CA ALA A 29 -3.99 7.90 -4.48
C ALA A 29 -3.18 6.84 -5.24
N ASP A 30 -1.88 7.07 -5.40
CA ASP A 30 -0.92 6.01 -5.74
C ASP A 30 -0.80 5.20 -4.43
N ASP A 31 -1.77 4.32 -4.20
CA ASP A 31 -1.85 3.35 -3.10
C ASP A 31 -1.65 1.98 -3.76
N VAL A 32 -0.39 1.64 -3.99
CA VAL A 32 0.03 0.52 -4.84
C VAL A 32 -0.06 -0.81 -4.08
N ASP A 33 0.13 -0.81 -2.76
CA ASP A 33 0.04 -1.99 -1.91
C ASP A 33 -1.34 -2.19 -1.26
N GLY A 34 -2.18 -1.15 -1.24
CA GLY A 34 -3.59 -1.24 -0.85
C GLY A 34 -3.82 -1.14 0.65
N ASP A 35 -2.93 -0.52 1.41
CA ASP A 35 -3.06 -0.33 2.86
C ASP A 35 -3.94 0.87 3.26
N GLY A 36 -4.31 1.70 2.28
CA GLY A 36 -5.18 2.86 2.44
C GLY A 36 -4.45 4.17 2.70
N TYR A 37 -3.13 4.18 2.61
CA TYR A 37 -2.26 5.35 2.53
C TYR A 37 -1.80 5.55 1.09
N ASP A 38 -1.39 6.77 0.73
CA ASP A 38 -0.91 7.09 -0.61
C ASP A 38 0.56 7.52 -0.54
N ASP A 39 1.25 7.49 -1.68
CA ASP A 39 2.66 7.85 -1.82
C ASP A 39 3.08 9.23 -1.24
N THR A 40 2.12 10.10 -0.91
CA THR A 40 2.41 11.40 -0.27
C THR A 40 2.61 11.30 1.24
N VAL A 41 2.12 10.23 1.86
CA VAL A 41 2.20 9.96 3.30
C VAL A 41 2.83 8.60 3.62
N ASP A 42 2.75 7.65 2.70
CA ASP A 42 3.42 6.35 2.78
C ASP A 42 4.87 6.47 2.27
N CYS A 43 5.80 6.04 3.11
CA CYS A 43 7.23 6.05 2.84
C CYS A 43 7.71 4.83 2.01
N ASP A 44 6.92 3.76 1.92
CA ASP A 44 7.13 2.62 1.02
C ASP A 44 5.81 2.08 0.45
N ASP A 45 5.31 2.76 -0.59
CA ASP A 45 4.12 2.42 -1.42
C ASP A 45 4.28 1.11 -2.22
N ASN A 46 5.00 0.12 -1.71
CA ASN A 46 5.06 -1.24 -2.23
C ASN A 46 4.99 -2.29 -1.11
N ASP A 47 4.88 -1.87 0.16
CA ASP A 47 4.90 -2.70 1.35
C ASP A 47 3.80 -2.26 2.32
N ALA A 48 2.62 -2.88 2.24
CA ALA A 48 1.45 -2.56 3.07
C ALA A 48 1.67 -2.72 4.60
N ASP A 49 2.81 -3.27 5.02
CA ASP A 49 3.24 -3.34 6.42
C ASP A 49 4.11 -2.12 6.82
N VAL A 50 4.24 -1.10 5.96
CA VAL A 50 4.98 0.16 6.16
C VAL A 50 4.05 1.33 5.84
N ASN A 51 3.53 2.02 6.86
CA ASN A 51 2.66 3.19 6.67
C ASN A 51 2.47 3.98 7.97
N PRO A 52 1.91 5.21 7.92
CA PRO A 52 1.65 6.04 9.11
C PRO A 52 0.75 5.44 10.20
N GLY A 53 0.10 4.30 9.93
CA GLY A 53 -0.73 3.57 10.89
C GLY A 53 -0.02 2.39 11.56
N GLU A 54 1.15 1.98 11.06
CA GLU A 54 1.89 0.84 11.57
C GLU A 54 2.69 1.18 12.82
N ALA A 55 3.05 0.14 13.58
CA ALA A 55 3.86 0.26 14.77
C ALA A 55 5.34 0.10 14.41
N GLU A 56 6.14 1.09 14.79
CA GLU A 56 7.58 1.07 14.55
C GLU A 56 8.28 -0.14 15.20
N VAL A 57 8.99 -0.94 14.40
CA VAL A 57 9.82 -2.05 14.88
C VAL A 57 11.28 -1.60 14.95
N CYS A 58 11.67 -1.13 16.13
CA CYS A 58 13.00 -0.58 16.36
C CYS A 58 14.15 -1.50 15.92
N GLY A 59 15.16 -0.90 15.30
CA GLY A 59 16.40 -1.54 14.88
C GLY A 59 16.24 -2.55 13.74
N ASN A 60 15.13 -2.54 13.01
CA ASN A 60 14.90 -3.41 11.86
C ASN A 60 15.49 -2.84 10.55
N GLY A 61 15.94 -1.58 10.56
CA GLY A 61 16.49 -0.86 9.41
C GLY A 61 15.45 -0.22 8.48
N LYS A 62 14.18 -0.16 8.87
CA LYS A 62 13.04 0.41 8.15
C LYS A 62 12.35 1.47 9.01
N ASP A 63 11.65 2.39 8.35
CA ASP A 63 10.75 3.35 8.97
C ASP A 63 9.34 2.76 8.81
N ASP A 64 8.88 1.92 9.74
CA ASP A 64 7.63 1.17 9.55
C ASP A 64 6.41 2.09 9.73
N ASP A 65 6.53 3.11 10.58
CA ASP A 65 5.45 4.07 10.86
C ASP A 65 5.55 5.38 10.03
N CYS A 66 6.51 5.47 9.13
CA CYS A 66 6.80 6.66 8.32
C CYS A 66 6.94 7.96 9.13
N ALA A 67 7.36 7.88 10.41
CA ALA A 67 7.37 8.99 11.36
C ALA A 67 8.77 9.45 11.78
N GLY A 68 9.80 9.20 10.96
CA GLY A 68 11.11 9.82 11.15
C GLY A 68 12.31 8.91 10.98
N GLY A 69 12.10 7.70 10.47
CA GLY A 69 13.13 6.69 10.27
C GLY A 69 13.09 5.61 11.35
N ASP A 70 13.83 4.52 11.07
CA ASP A 70 14.08 3.43 12.03
C ASP A 70 14.49 3.98 13.40
N LEU A 71 13.65 3.76 14.40
CA LEU A 71 13.97 4.13 15.77
C LEU A 71 15.01 3.17 16.33
N SER A 72 16.01 3.70 17.04
CA SER A 72 16.87 2.82 17.85
C SER A 72 16.02 2.19 18.94
N CYS A 73 16.22 0.91 19.24
CA CYS A 73 15.57 0.31 20.42
C CYS A 73 16.02 1.00 21.72
N ASP A 74 17.19 1.66 21.70
CA ASP A 74 17.63 2.46 22.83
C ASP A 74 16.77 3.74 23.01
N ASP A 75 16.05 4.17 21.99
CA ASP A 75 15.20 5.38 21.97
C ASP A 75 13.72 5.06 22.22
N VAL A 76 13.35 3.79 22.41
CA VAL A 76 11.98 3.35 22.68
C VAL A 76 11.78 3.09 24.17
N ASP A 77 10.70 3.62 24.73
CA ASP A 77 10.24 3.35 26.09
C ASP A 77 9.50 1.99 26.11
N ASN A 78 10.26 0.92 26.29
CA ASN A 78 9.75 -0.45 26.20
C ASN A 78 8.77 -0.82 27.32
N ASP A 79 8.83 -0.16 28.48
CA ASP A 79 8.01 -0.48 29.66
C ASP A 79 6.88 0.54 29.92
N GLY A 80 6.91 1.68 29.23
CA GLY A 80 5.89 2.72 29.24
C GLY A 80 5.96 3.63 30.46
N ASP A 81 7.09 3.73 31.16
CA ASP A 81 7.27 4.55 32.35
C ASP A 81 7.61 6.03 32.05
N GLY A 82 7.87 6.35 30.78
CA GLY A 82 8.26 7.66 30.29
C GLY A 82 9.76 7.91 30.24
N LYS A 83 10.59 6.87 30.27
CA LYS A 83 12.04 6.90 30.07
C LYS A 83 12.41 6.01 28.87
N THR A 84 13.47 6.37 28.15
CA THR A 84 14.05 5.51 27.10
C THR A 84 15.42 5.01 27.55
N GLU A 85 15.93 3.92 26.99
CA GLU A 85 17.23 3.35 27.41
C GLU A 85 18.37 4.40 27.26
N ASN A 86 18.27 5.31 26.27
CA ASN A 86 19.18 6.45 26.07
C ASN A 86 19.09 7.55 27.14
N GLU A 87 17.98 7.64 27.87
CA GLU A 87 17.84 8.49 29.06
C GLU A 87 18.35 7.82 30.34
N GLY A 88 18.94 6.61 30.23
CA GLY A 88 19.45 5.83 31.34
C GLY A 88 18.39 4.95 31.99
N ASP A 89 17.34 4.60 31.23
CA ASP A 89 16.40 3.58 31.63
C ASP A 89 17.08 2.20 31.59
N CYS A 90 16.90 1.42 32.65
CA CYS A 90 17.64 0.18 32.90
C CYS A 90 16.74 -0.91 33.47
N ASP A 91 15.45 -0.88 33.15
CA ASP A 91 14.43 -1.80 33.66
C ASP A 91 13.81 -2.69 32.55
#